data_AF-A0A504ISN9-F1
#
_entry.id   AF-A0A504ISN9-F1
#
_cell.length_a   1.000
_cell.length_b   1.000
_cell.length_c   1.000
_cell.angle_alpha   90.00
_cell.angle_beta   90.00
_cell.angle_gamma   90.00
#
_symmetry.space_group_name_H-M   'P 1'
#
loop_
_entity.id
_entity.type
_entity.pdbx_description
1 polymer ?
#
loop_
_entity_poly.entity_id
_entity_poly.type
_entity_poly.pdbx_seq_one_letter_code
_entity_poly.pdbx_strand_id
1 'polypeptide(L)'
;MTEVQFFEKVHQKYKDSNHLLEGDGGYKIKRGMAHVMSGYLEDLFALYIAQKVNRKDVEYFVDKVISIRFSENEKAKSFKPDLAIVDNGVMTHYFDLKSNLGWNRNAENYMLDKNRFIEKLKGQNAWIRDKHDKSVLDIKISDALQYNMVVVFGGNINPTQMDNNFKTSNELENVQLHVLHRKRKDEAHEAIDIEAFEAIQQSLEILTA
;
A
#
# COMPACT_ATOMS: atom_id res chain seq x y z
N MET A 1 -12.01 5.52 -11.29
CA MET A 1 -12.27 4.07 -11.15
C MET A 1 -13.09 3.89 -9.89
N THR A 2 -14.16 3.10 -9.95
CA THR A 2 -14.92 2.71 -8.76
C THR A 2 -14.24 1.52 -8.06
N GLU A 3 -14.64 1.25 -6.82
CA GLU A 3 -14.12 0.16 -5.99
C GLU A 3 -14.45 -1.20 -6.64
N VAL A 4 -15.63 -1.33 -7.24
CA VAL A 4 -16.03 -2.50 -8.04
C VAL A 4 -15.11 -2.67 -9.25
N GLN A 5 -14.87 -1.61 -10.03
CA GLN A 5 -13.99 -1.66 -11.19
C GLN A 5 -12.53 -2.00 -10.81
N PHE A 6 -12.07 -1.51 -9.66
CA PHE A 6 -10.78 -1.87 -9.10
C PHE A 6 -10.70 -3.37 -8.85
N PHE A 7 -11.68 -3.95 -8.15
CA PHE A 7 -11.71 -5.39 -7.89
C PHE A 7 -11.95 -6.24 -9.13
N GLU A 8 -12.73 -5.80 -10.11
CA GLU A 8 -12.87 -6.50 -11.39
C GLU A 8 -11.50 -6.64 -12.08
N LYS A 9 -10.70 -5.57 -12.10
CA LYS A 9 -9.33 -5.57 -12.64
C LYS A 9 -8.38 -6.45 -11.84
N VAL A 10 -8.51 -6.49 -10.51
CA VAL A 10 -7.72 -7.40 -9.65
C VAL A 10 -8.08 -8.86 -9.93
N HIS A 11 -9.36 -9.21 -9.95
CA HIS A 11 -9.84 -10.57 -10.20
C HIS A 11 -9.47 -11.06 -11.60
N GLN A 12 -9.57 -10.20 -12.61
CA GLN A 12 -9.15 -10.57 -13.96
C GLN A 12 -7.66 -10.92 -13.98
N LYS A 13 -6.80 -10.07 -13.38
CA LYS A 13 -5.37 -10.37 -13.32
C LYS A 13 -5.07 -11.63 -12.51
N TYR A 14 -5.84 -11.92 -11.47
CA TYR A 14 -5.71 -13.16 -10.70
C TYR A 14 -6.06 -14.40 -11.52
N LYS A 15 -7.11 -14.33 -12.36
CA LYS A 15 -7.41 -15.43 -13.30
C LYS A 15 -6.24 -15.64 -14.26
N ASP A 16 -5.75 -14.55 -14.84
CA ASP A 16 -4.63 -14.58 -15.80
C ASP A 16 -3.35 -15.17 -15.17
N SER A 17 -3.08 -14.82 -13.90
CA SER A 17 -1.88 -15.28 -13.19
C SER A 17 -1.90 -16.77 -12.83
N ASN A 18 -3.04 -17.46 -12.95
CA ASN A 18 -3.12 -18.91 -12.77
C ASN A 18 -2.77 -19.70 -14.03
N HIS A 19 -2.68 -19.04 -15.19
CA HIS A 19 -2.28 -19.67 -16.45
C HIS A 19 -0.75 -19.76 -16.58
N LEU A 20 -0.26 -20.70 -17.38
CA LEU A 20 1.15 -20.81 -17.74
C LEU A 20 1.50 -19.68 -18.71
N LEU A 21 2.57 -18.92 -18.43
CA LEU A 21 2.99 -17.80 -19.30
C LEU A 21 3.34 -18.23 -20.72
N GLU A 22 3.99 -19.39 -20.86
CA GLU A 22 4.45 -19.94 -22.15
C GLU A 22 3.49 -21.01 -22.71
N GLY A 23 2.31 -21.17 -22.11
CA GLY A 23 1.42 -22.30 -22.37
C GLY A 23 1.99 -23.63 -21.87
N ASP A 24 1.37 -24.74 -22.29
CA ASP A 24 1.77 -26.10 -21.90
C ASP A 24 2.57 -26.84 -23.00
N GLY A 25 2.69 -26.27 -24.20
CA GLY A 25 3.38 -26.88 -25.33
C GLY A 25 2.82 -28.25 -25.76
N GLY A 26 1.56 -28.56 -25.40
CA GLY A 26 0.97 -29.89 -25.60
C GLY A 26 1.30 -30.93 -24.51
N TYR A 27 2.01 -30.53 -23.45
CA TYR A 27 2.31 -31.38 -22.29
C TYR A 27 1.27 -31.22 -21.18
N LYS A 28 1.21 -32.17 -20.24
CA LYS A 28 0.30 -32.11 -19.06
C LYS A 28 0.89 -31.27 -17.93
N ILE A 29 1.12 -29.99 -18.17
CA ILE A 29 1.69 -29.07 -17.17
C ILE A 29 0.56 -28.41 -16.38
N LYS A 30 0.67 -28.45 -15.05
CA LYS A 30 -0.26 -27.76 -14.14
C LYS A 30 0.52 -26.84 -13.22
N ARG A 31 0.00 -25.63 -13.00
CA ARG A 31 0.57 -24.66 -12.08
C ARG A 31 -0.04 -24.87 -10.68
N GLY A 32 0.81 -24.95 -9.67
CA GLY A 32 0.36 -25.09 -8.28
C GLY A 32 0.06 -23.76 -7.57
N MET A 33 0.73 -22.67 -7.97
CA MET A 33 0.61 -21.35 -7.35
C MET A 33 0.60 -20.28 -8.42
N ALA A 34 -0.28 -19.27 -8.33
CA ALA A 34 -0.36 -18.14 -9.27
C ALA A 34 0.99 -17.41 -9.50
N HIS A 35 1.11 -16.70 -10.62
CA HIS A 35 2.21 -15.76 -10.87
C HIS A 35 2.15 -14.57 -9.92
N VAL A 36 3.30 -13.96 -9.63
CA VAL A 36 3.40 -12.80 -8.72
C VAL A 36 2.57 -11.63 -9.28
N MET A 37 1.73 -11.04 -8.43
CA MET A 37 0.81 -9.95 -8.80
C MET A 37 1.12 -8.61 -8.13
N SER A 38 2.11 -8.55 -7.22
CA SER A 38 2.35 -7.37 -6.38
C SER A 38 2.54 -6.09 -7.20
N GLY A 39 3.44 -6.10 -8.19
CA GLY A 39 3.70 -4.91 -9.02
C GLY A 39 2.46 -4.42 -9.79
N TYR A 40 1.66 -5.34 -10.34
CA TYR A 40 0.39 -4.94 -11.00
C TYR A 40 -0.58 -4.29 -10.02
N LEU A 41 -0.65 -4.83 -8.79
CA LEU A 41 -1.53 -4.32 -7.76
C LEU A 41 -1.09 -2.92 -7.29
N GLU A 42 0.22 -2.72 -7.13
CA GLU A 42 0.83 -1.42 -6.81
C GLU A 42 0.49 -0.38 -7.88
N ASP A 43 0.70 -0.70 -9.16
CA ASP A 43 0.35 0.17 -10.29
C ASP A 43 -1.15 0.48 -10.36
N LEU A 44 -1.99 -0.55 -10.19
CA LEU A 44 -3.44 -0.40 -10.26
C LEU A 44 -3.97 0.47 -9.10
N PHE A 45 -3.43 0.29 -7.90
CA PHE A 45 -3.81 1.09 -6.74
C PHE A 45 -3.34 2.53 -6.88
N ALA A 46 -2.12 2.77 -7.37
CA ALA A 46 -1.64 4.11 -7.68
C ALA A 46 -2.57 4.82 -8.68
N LEU A 47 -3.00 4.14 -9.75
CA LEU A 47 -3.96 4.69 -10.70
C LEU A 47 -5.32 4.98 -10.06
N TYR A 48 -5.82 4.08 -9.22
CA TYR A 48 -7.06 4.29 -8.48
C TYR A 48 -6.99 5.55 -7.60
N ILE A 49 -5.93 5.69 -6.79
CA ILE A 49 -5.70 6.84 -5.92
C ILE A 49 -5.54 8.13 -6.71
N ALA A 50 -4.73 8.13 -7.78
CA ALA A 50 -4.54 9.30 -8.63
C ALA A 50 -5.84 9.77 -9.28
N GLN A 51 -6.73 8.85 -9.68
CA GLN A 51 -8.05 9.19 -10.22
C GLN A 51 -9.00 9.77 -9.18
N LYS A 52 -8.85 9.41 -7.89
CA LYS A 52 -9.65 9.96 -6.79
C LYS A 52 -9.18 11.37 -6.40
N VAL A 53 -7.87 11.59 -6.33
CA VAL A 53 -7.29 12.92 -6.10
C VAL A 53 -7.54 13.85 -7.28
N ASN A 54 -7.48 13.34 -8.52
CA ASN A 54 -7.77 14.06 -9.75
C ASN A 54 -6.98 15.38 -9.94
N ARG A 55 -5.74 15.41 -9.44
CA ARG A 55 -4.77 16.49 -9.65
C ARG A 55 -3.58 15.99 -10.43
N LYS A 56 -3.19 16.72 -11.48
CA LYS A 56 -2.10 16.33 -12.41
C LYS A 56 -0.73 16.81 -11.95
N ASP A 57 -0.70 17.75 -11.03
CA ASP A 57 0.50 18.35 -10.43
C ASP A 57 1.00 17.57 -9.21
N VAL A 58 0.20 16.63 -8.68
CA VAL A 58 0.62 15.71 -7.62
C VAL A 58 1.45 14.57 -8.21
N GLU A 59 2.55 14.23 -7.54
CA GLU A 59 3.45 13.17 -7.97
C GLU A 59 3.18 11.86 -7.21
N TYR A 60 3.08 10.76 -7.96
CA TYR A 60 2.83 9.41 -7.45
C TYR A 60 4.04 8.53 -7.70
N PHE A 61 4.74 8.15 -6.64
CA PHE A 61 5.95 7.34 -6.72
C PHE A 61 5.64 5.89 -6.34
N VAL A 62 5.49 5.04 -7.36
CA VAL A 62 5.21 3.60 -7.21
C VAL A 62 6.52 2.81 -7.05
N ASP A 63 6.61 2.02 -5.99
CA ASP A 63 7.75 1.14 -5.71
C ASP A 63 9.12 1.86 -5.72
N LYS A 64 9.16 3.14 -5.31
CA LYS A 64 10.38 3.95 -5.35
C LYS A 64 11.09 4.00 -4.02
N VAL A 65 12.43 3.93 -4.09
CA VAL A 65 13.29 4.06 -2.91
C VAL A 65 13.42 5.52 -2.53
N ILE A 66 13.07 5.82 -1.28
CA ILE A 66 13.24 7.13 -0.65
C ILE A 66 14.38 7.00 0.35
N SER A 67 15.32 7.95 0.28
CA SER A 67 16.48 7.97 1.17
C SER A 67 16.42 9.16 2.11
N ILE A 68 16.87 8.94 3.33
CA ILE A 68 16.84 9.92 4.42
C ILE A 68 18.12 9.84 5.22
N ARG A 69 18.53 10.97 5.77
CA ARG A 69 19.61 11.05 6.75
C ARG A 69 19.11 11.78 8.00
N PHE A 70 19.04 11.09 9.13
CA PHE A 70 18.54 11.65 10.39
C PHE A 70 19.53 12.58 11.09
N SER A 71 20.83 12.44 10.80
CA SER A 71 21.88 13.33 11.30
C SER A 71 23.03 13.37 10.30
N GLU A 72 23.75 14.49 10.18
CA GLU A 72 24.75 14.71 9.13
C GLU A 72 25.81 13.59 9.03
N ASN A 73 26.16 13.00 10.17
CA ASN A 73 27.18 11.97 10.32
C ASN A 73 26.65 10.53 10.22
N GLU A 74 25.34 10.33 10.12
CA GLU A 74 24.76 9.01 9.96
C GLU A 74 24.73 8.55 8.50
N LYS A 75 24.90 7.24 8.30
CA LYS A 75 24.65 6.62 6.99
C LYS A 75 23.19 6.83 6.62
N ALA A 76 22.96 7.21 5.36
CA ALA A 76 21.62 7.32 4.82
C ALA A 76 20.86 5.98 5.01
N LYS A 77 19.64 6.08 5.50
CA LYS A 77 18.68 4.99 5.56
C LYS A 77 17.75 5.12 4.36
N SER A 78 17.26 3.99 3.89
CA SER A 78 16.33 3.95 2.78
C SER A 78 15.08 3.18 3.17
N PHE A 79 13.95 3.65 2.68
CA PHE A 79 12.68 2.97 2.77
C PHE A 79 12.00 3.01 1.41
N LYS A 80 11.01 2.16 1.24
CA LYS A 80 10.38 1.93 -0.06
C LYS A 80 8.89 1.72 0.20
N PRO A 81 8.08 2.78 0.07
CA PRO A 81 6.64 2.63 0.00
C PRO A 81 6.26 1.95 -1.31
N ASP A 82 5.16 1.21 -1.27
CA ASP A 82 4.54 0.66 -2.47
C ASP A 82 3.92 1.79 -3.30
N LEU A 83 3.40 2.82 -2.60
CA LEU A 83 3.05 4.11 -3.18
C LEU A 83 3.36 5.25 -2.20
N ALA A 84 4.13 6.24 -2.64
CA ALA A 84 4.22 7.54 -2.00
C ALA A 84 3.50 8.62 -2.83
N ILE A 85 2.84 9.54 -2.13
CA ILE A 85 2.27 10.74 -2.75
C ILE A 85 3.09 11.94 -2.29
N VAL A 86 3.57 12.73 -3.26
CA VAL A 86 4.29 13.97 -3.03
C VAL A 86 3.51 15.11 -3.67
N ASP A 87 3.14 16.10 -2.87
CA ASP A 87 2.47 17.32 -3.33
C ASP A 87 3.36 18.52 -3.00
N ASN A 88 3.72 19.31 -4.02
CA ASN A 88 4.60 20.47 -3.89
C ASN A 88 5.90 20.18 -3.10
N GLY A 89 6.54 19.05 -3.39
CA GLY A 89 7.78 18.61 -2.72
C GLY A 89 7.59 18.07 -1.29
N VAL A 90 6.35 17.92 -0.82
CA VAL A 90 6.04 17.33 0.49
C VAL A 90 5.43 15.94 0.33
N MET A 91 6.08 14.92 0.90
CA MET A 91 5.51 13.58 0.99
C MET A 91 4.39 13.55 2.04
N THR A 92 3.15 13.38 1.57
CA THR A 92 1.94 13.44 2.41
C THR A 92 1.43 12.06 2.78
N HIS A 93 1.64 11.04 1.93
CA HIS A 93 1.11 9.69 2.14
C HIS A 93 2.18 8.62 1.92
N TYR A 94 2.17 7.60 2.79
CA TYR A 94 2.91 6.35 2.65
C TYR A 94 1.89 5.21 2.60
N PHE A 95 1.73 4.57 1.45
CA PHE A 95 0.97 3.33 1.32
C PHE A 95 1.89 2.11 1.21
N ASP A 96 1.53 1.04 1.92
CA ASP A 96 2.17 -0.27 1.85
C ASP A 96 1.08 -1.31 1.60
N LEU A 97 1.13 -1.95 0.44
CA LEU A 97 0.14 -2.87 -0.05
C LEU A 97 0.51 -4.30 0.33
N LYS A 98 -0.52 -5.07 0.67
CA LYS A 98 -0.41 -6.50 0.95
C LYS A 98 -1.54 -7.19 0.21
N SER A 99 -1.21 -8.16 -0.62
CA SER A 99 -2.23 -8.89 -1.38
C SER A 99 -3.18 -9.64 -0.45
N ASN A 100 -2.68 -10.17 0.67
CA ASN A 100 -3.48 -10.78 1.73
C ASN A 100 -2.75 -10.68 3.08
N LEU A 101 -3.32 -11.18 4.17
CA LEU A 101 -2.74 -11.10 5.54
C LEU A 101 -1.85 -12.29 5.93
N GLY A 102 -1.72 -13.31 5.08
CA GLY A 102 -0.88 -14.49 5.33
C GLY A 102 0.62 -14.21 5.33
N TRP A 103 1.03 -13.00 4.96
CA TRP A 103 2.43 -12.57 4.88
C TRP A 103 3.11 -12.40 6.24
N ASN A 104 2.37 -12.11 7.32
CA ASN A 104 2.96 -11.84 8.63
C ASN A 104 2.17 -12.47 9.78
N ARG A 105 2.79 -13.47 10.42
CA ARG A 105 2.25 -14.13 11.62
C ARG A 105 2.29 -13.23 12.87
N ASN A 106 3.00 -12.12 12.82
CA ASN A 106 3.15 -11.14 13.89
C ASN A 106 2.94 -9.70 13.34
N ALA A 107 1.72 -9.45 12.86
CA ALA A 107 1.33 -8.15 12.33
C ALA A 107 1.44 -7.03 13.37
N GLU A 108 1.17 -7.33 14.65
CA GLU A 108 1.28 -6.39 15.77
C GLU A 108 2.68 -5.78 15.88
N ASN A 109 3.73 -6.61 16.02
CA ASN A 109 5.10 -6.10 16.15
C ASN A 109 5.53 -5.29 14.92
N TYR A 110 5.09 -5.72 13.73
CA TYR A 110 5.36 -4.97 12.51
C TYR A 110 4.72 -3.59 12.53
N MET A 111 3.44 -3.49 12.94
CA MET A 111 2.76 -2.20 13.05
C MET A 111 3.41 -1.31 14.12
N LEU A 112 3.83 -1.87 15.26
CA LEU A 112 4.58 -1.13 16.29
C LEU A 112 5.92 -0.60 15.77
N ASP A 113 6.67 -1.41 15.03
CA ASP A 113 7.92 -0.98 14.39
C ASP A 113 7.68 0.12 13.37
N LYS A 114 6.64 -0.01 12.54
CA LYS A 114 6.25 1.02 11.57
C LYS A 114 5.82 2.30 12.26
N ASN A 115 5.02 2.23 13.33
CA ASN A 115 4.58 3.40 14.08
C ASN A 115 5.78 4.23 14.58
N ARG A 116 6.78 3.56 15.18
CA ARG A 116 8.03 4.21 15.62
C ARG A 116 8.86 4.73 14.46
N PHE A 117 8.87 4.03 13.33
CA PHE A 117 9.62 4.44 12.16
C PHE A 117 9.03 5.72 11.55
N ILE A 118 7.70 5.77 11.35
CA ILE A 118 7.01 6.96 10.84
C ILE A 118 7.21 8.15 11.75
N GLU A 119 7.15 7.95 13.07
CA GLU A 119 7.40 9.03 14.02
C GLU A 119 8.77 9.69 13.80
N LYS A 120 9.79 8.89 13.49
CA LYS A 120 11.12 9.43 13.17
C LYS A 120 11.18 10.12 11.81
N LEU A 121 10.33 9.74 10.86
CA LEU A 121 10.30 10.31 9.52
C LEU A 121 9.62 11.68 9.46
N LYS A 122 8.61 11.91 10.29
CA LYS A 122 7.83 13.16 10.30
C LYS A 122 8.73 14.40 10.37
N GLY A 123 8.45 15.36 9.50
CA GLY A 123 9.15 16.64 9.42
C GLY A 123 10.55 16.61 8.81
N GLN A 124 11.11 15.42 8.54
CA GLN A 124 12.47 15.27 8.05
C GLN A 124 12.60 15.57 6.55
N ASN A 125 13.81 15.97 6.13
CA ASN A 125 14.16 16.06 4.71
C ASN A 125 14.61 14.68 4.19
N ALA A 126 14.19 14.36 2.98
CA ALA A 126 14.53 13.12 2.29
C ALA A 126 14.76 13.40 0.80
N TRP A 127 15.18 12.39 0.05
CA TRP A 127 15.33 12.52 -1.39
C TRP A 127 14.98 11.23 -2.14
N ILE A 128 14.50 11.43 -3.36
CA ILE A 128 14.22 10.37 -4.33
C ILE A 128 15.23 10.50 -5.46
N ARG A 129 15.93 9.41 -5.77
CA ARG A 129 16.86 9.38 -6.90
C ARG A 129 16.23 8.65 -8.07
N ASP A 130 16.15 9.29 -9.22
CA ASP A 130 15.76 8.62 -10.45
C ASP A 130 16.89 7.69 -10.92
N LYS A 131 16.52 6.47 -11.35
CA LYS A 131 17.50 5.46 -11.78
C LYS A 131 18.01 5.68 -13.21
N HIS A 132 17.23 6.36 -14.06
CA HIS A 132 17.50 6.55 -15.47
C HIS A 132 18.44 7.73 -15.71
N ASP A 133 18.13 8.90 -15.16
CA ASP A 133 18.90 10.14 -15.38
C ASP A 133 19.78 10.55 -14.18
N LYS A 134 19.66 9.83 -13.06
CA LYS A 134 20.38 10.09 -11.79
C LYS A 134 20.03 11.42 -11.12
N SER A 135 18.98 12.10 -11.57
CA SER A 135 18.43 13.28 -10.91
C SER A 135 18.02 12.96 -9.48
N VAL A 136 18.04 13.99 -8.64
CA VAL A 136 17.67 13.90 -7.23
C VAL A 136 16.55 14.90 -7.01
N LEU A 137 15.40 14.39 -6.56
CA LEU A 137 14.29 15.19 -6.08
C LEU A 137 14.38 15.25 -4.56
N ASP A 138 14.70 16.43 -4.03
CA ASP A 138 14.64 16.70 -2.60
C ASP A 138 13.17 16.89 -2.19
N ILE A 139 12.78 16.25 -1.08
CA ILE A 139 11.42 16.31 -0.55
C ILE A 139 11.46 16.54 0.96
N LYS A 140 10.37 17.11 1.49
CA LYS A 140 10.10 17.14 2.93
C LYS A 140 9.05 16.09 3.27
N ILE A 141 9.21 15.41 4.40
CA ILE A 141 8.19 14.49 4.91
C ILE A 141 7.20 15.27 5.78
N SER A 142 5.90 15.10 5.53
CA SER A 142 4.85 15.76 6.30
C SER A 142 4.91 15.42 7.79
N ASP A 143 4.67 16.40 8.65
CA ASP A 143 4.50 16.18 10.11
C ASP A 143 3.22 15.37 10.42
N ALA A 144 2.25 15.38 9.50
CA ALA A 144 1.03 14.59 9.59
C ALA A 144 1.12 13.25 8.84
N LEU A 145 2.31 12.81 8.42
CA LEU A 145 2.47 11.57 7.66
C LEU A 145 1.90 10.38 8.45
N GLN A 146 1.06 9.59 7.78
CA GLN A 146 0.58 8.30 8.26
C GLN A 146 1.02 7.17 7.32
N TYR A 147 1.28 6.01 7.92
CA TYR A 147 1.51 4.76 7.21
C TYR A 147 0.20 4.02 7.03
N ASN A 148 -0.21 3.89 5.77
CA ASN A 148 -1.42 3.20 5.39
C ASN A 148 -1.07 1.79 4.92
N MET A 149 -1.29 0.81 5.81
CA MET A 149 -1.21 -0.61 5.46
C MET A 149 -2.50 -1.01 4.76
N VAL A 150 -2.42 -1.30 3.46
CA VAL A 150 -3.59 -1.64 2.64
C VAL A 150 -3.54 -3.13 2.28
N VAL A 151 -4.44 -3.90 2.88
CA VAL A 151 -4.63 -5.31 2.58
C VAL A 151 -5.75 -5.46 1.56
N VAL A 152 -5.47 -6.09 0.42
CA VAL A 152 -6.50 -6.29 -0.62
C VAL A 152 -7.48 -7.38 -0.23
N PHE A 153 -7.00 -8.55 0.21
CA PHE A 153 -7.85 -9.69 0.59
C PHE A 153 -7.62 -10.12 2.05
N GLY A 154 -8.65 -10.01 2.88
CA GLY A 154 -8.64 -10.41 4.29
C GLY A 154 -8.96 -11.88 4.56
N GLY A 155 -9.26 -12.69 3.53
CA GLY A 155 -9.84 -14.03 3.68
C GLY A 155 -8.97 -15.11 4.32
N ASN A 156 -7.66 -14.88 4.44
CA ASN A 156 -6.72 -15.91 4.88
C ASN A 156 -6.23 -15.75 6.32
N ILE A 157 -6.92 -14.95 7.13
CA ILE A 157 -6.65 -14.78 8.56
C ILE A 157 -7.87 -15.16 9.39
N ASN A 158 -7.64 -15.67 10.61
CA ASN A 158 -8.71 -15.91 11.57
C ASN A 158 -9.43 -14.57 11.92
N PRO A 159 -10.78 -14.51 11.96
CA PRO A 159 -11.52 -13.34 12.43
C PRO A 159 -11.04 -12.74 13.76
N THR A 160 -10.66 -13.56 14.75
CA THR A 160 -10.12 -13.05 16.02
C THR A 160 -8.79 -12.35 15.85
N GLN A 161 -7.91 -12.87 14.98
CA GLN A 161 -6.63 -12.23 14.67
C GLN A 161 -6.85 -10.95 13.87
N MET A 162 -7.82 -10.93 12.96
CA MET A 162 -8.23 -9.71 12.24
C MET A 162 -8.69 -8.62 13.20
N ASP A 163 -9.60 -8.95 14.13
CA ASP A 163 -10.10 -8.01 15.14
C ASP A 163 -8.95 -7.46 16.01
N ASN A 164 -8.00 -8.31 16.41
CA ASN A 164 -6.82 -7.86 17.16
C ASN A 164 -5.95 -6.92 16.32
N ASN A 165 -5.73 -7.22 15.04
CA ASN A 165 -4.96 -6.33 14.17
C ASN A 165 -5.61 -4.95 14.03
N PHE A 166 -6.93 -4.89 13.87
CA PHE A 166 -7.68 -3.62 13.85
C PHE A 166 -7.60 -2.89 15.19
N LYS A 167 -7.73 -3.61 16.30
CA LYS A 167 -7.60 -3.03 17.64
C LYS A 167 -6.20 -2.40 17.81
N THR A 168 -5.15 -3.14 17.49
CA THR A 168 -3.78 -2.64 17.54
C THR A 168 -3.62 -1.41 16.65
N SER A 169 -4.05 -1.44 15.38
CA SER A 169 -3.90 -0.27 14.50
C SER A 169 -4.62 0.96 15.04
N ASN A 170 -5.81 0.80 15.63
CA ASN A 170 -6.58 1.91 16.20
C ASN A 170 -5.94 2.53 17.44
N GLU A 171 -5.06 1.80 18.14
CA GLU A 171 -4.28 2.29 19.28
C GLU A 171 -2.98 3.00 18.83
N LEU A 172 -2.61 2.92 17.54
CA LEU A 172 -1.41 3.54 16.99
C LEU A 172 -1.72 4.87 16.32
N GLU A 173 -0.87 5.86 16.56
CA GLU A 173 -1.06 7.21 16.01
C GLU A 173 -0.69 7.32 14.53
N ASN A 174 0.33 6.55 14.11
CA ASN A 174 0.99 6.73 12.82
C ASN A 174 0.71 5.61 11.82
N VAL A 175 -0.11 4.62 12.19
CA VAL A 175 -0.39 3.44 11.36
C VAL A 175 -1.89 3.25 11.24
N GLN A 176 -2.36 3.14 10.00
CA GLN A 176 -3.73 2.75 9.70
C GLN A 176 -3.75 1.44 8.93
N LEU A 177 -4.65 0.55 9.31
CA LEU A 177 -4.89 -0.72 8.64
C LEU A 177 -6.21 -0.66 7.87
N HIS A 178 -6.13 -0.88 6.56
CA HIS A 178 -7.27 -0.91 5.65
C HIS A 178 -7.36 -2.31 5.03
N VAL A 179 -8.52 -2.96 5.13
CA VAL A 179 -8.75 -4.27 4.49
C VAL A 179 -9.90 -4.13 3.49
N LEU A 180 -9.54 -4.13 2.21
CA LEU A 180 -10.43 -3.71 1.12
C LEU A 180 -11.47 -4.76 0.70
N HIS A 181 -11.18 -6.04 0.94
CA HIS A 181 -12.12 -7.15 0.72
C HIS A 181 -12.05 -8.11 1.89
N ARG A 182 -13.13 -8.21 2.66
CA ARG A 182 -13.19 -9.09 3.83
C ARG A 182 -14.60 -9.54 4.11
N LYS A 183 -14.69 -10.55 4.96
CA LYS A 183 -15.95 -10.99 5.56
C LYS A 183 -16.19 -10.22 6.85
N ARG A 184 -17.29 -9.47 6.94
CA ARG A 184 -17.72 -8.87 8.22
C ARG A 184 -18.48 -9.91 9.06
N LYS A 185 -18.59 -9.66 10.38
CA LYS A 185 -19.15 -10.64 11.34
C LYS A 185 -20.56 -11.12 10.97
N ASP A 186 -21.37 -10.24 10.37
CA ASP A 186 -22.78 -10.51 10.05
C ASP A 186 -23.01 -10.89 8.57
N GLU A 187 -21.95 -11.06 7.79
CA GLU A 187 -22.03 -11.36 6.37
C GLU A 187 -21.76 -12.84 6.09
N ALA A 188 -22.49 -13.40 5.11
CA ALA A 188 -22.29 -14.79 4.70
C ALA A 188 -21.00 -14.98 3.87
N HIS A 189 -20.62 -13.96 3.11
CA HIS A 189 -19.54 -13.99 2.14
C HIS A 189 -18.61 -12.78 2.33
N GLU A 190 -17.41 -12.87 1.79
CA GLU A 190 -16.55 -11.69 1.68
C GLU A 190 -17.14 -10.69 0.68
N ALA A 191 -16.97 -9.42 0.98
CA ALA A 191 -17.41 -8.32 0.13
C ALA A 191 -16.35 -7.21 0.12
N ILE A 192 -16.52 -6.29 -0.84
CA ILE A 192 -15.75 -5.05 -0.89
C ILE A 192 -16.11 -4.22 0.35
N ASP A 193 -15.09 -3.82 1.11
CA ASP A 193 -15.25 -2.99 2.30
C ASP A 193 -15.25 -1.51 1.91
N ILE A 194 -16.43 -0.96 1.70
CA ILE A 194 -16.61 0.44 1.28
C ILE A 194 -16.08 1.42 2.33
N GLU A 195 -16.26 1.14 3.62
CA GLU A 195 -15.76 2.01 4.69
C GLU A 195 -14.23 2.13 4.68
N ALA A 196 -13.51 1.04 4.34
CA ALA A 196 -12.06 1.09 4.18
C ALA A 196 -11.63 2.00 3.01
N PHE A 197 -12.37 1.99 1.89
CA PHE A 197 -12.12 2.91 0.77
C PHE A 197 -12.46 4.35 1.12
N GLU A 198 -13.56 4.59 1.83
CA GLU A 198 -13.95 5.91 2.30
C GLU A 198 -12.92 6.50 3.26
N ALA A 199 -12.38 5.69 4.19
CA ALA A 199 -11.31 6.13 5.10
C ALA A 199 -10.04 6.54 4.33
N ILE A 200 -9.63 5.75 3.33
CA ILE A 200 -8.52 6.12 2.44
C ILE A 200 -8.85 7.41 1.69
N GLN A 201 -10.05 7.54 1.13
CA GLN A 201 -10.45 8.73 0.40
C GLN A 201 -10.48 9.98 1.28
N GLN A 202 -10.96 9.87 2.52
CA GLN A 202 -10.95 10.95 3.50
C GLN A 202 -9.52 11.41 3.81
N SER A 203 -8.56 10.48 3.94
CA SER A 203 -7.15 10.84 4.14
C SER A 203 -6.59 11.69 2.99
N LEU A 204 -7.09 11.50 1.78
CA LEU A 204 -6.68 12.23 0.58
C LEU A 204 -7.30 13.63 0.48
N GLU A 205 -8.26 14.00 1.34
CA GLU A 205 -8.97 15.28 1.25
C GLU A 205 -8.02 16.49 1.35
N ILE A 206 -6.91 16.34 2.06
CA ILE A 206 -5.85 17.36 2.15
C ILE A 206 -5.25 17.73 0.78
N LEU A 207 -5.35 16.83 -0.20
CA LEU A 207 -4.86 17.04 -1.57
C LEU A 207 -5.94 17.59 -2.49
N THR A 208 -7.21 17.50 -2.10
CA THR A 208 -8.35 17.92 -2.92
C THR A 208 -8.96 19.25 -2.49
N ALA A 209 -8.56 19.77 -1.34
CA ALA A 209 -8.91 21.10 -0.83
C ALA A 209 -8.16 22.21 -1.60
#